data_AF-A0A8B9NTN5-F1
#
_entry.id   AF-A0A8B9NTN5-F1
#
_cell.length_a   1.000
_cell.length_b   1.000
_cell.length_c   1.000
_cell.angle_alpha   90.00
_cell.angle_beta   90.00
_cell.angle_gamma   90.00
#
_symmetry.space_group_name_H-M   'P 1'
#
loop_
_entity.id
_entity.type
_entity.pdbx_description
1 polymer ?
#
loop_
_entity_poly.entity_id
_entity_poly.type
_entity_poly.pdbx_seq_one_letter_code
_entity_poly.pdbx_strand_id
1 'polypeptide(L)'
;MQLFVRAQNLHALEVSGDETVAQIKVRAALGVGLKPARLGASRKVHGSLARAGKVRGQTPKVAKQEKKKKKTGRAKRRMQYNRRFVNIVPGFGKKKGPNANS
;
A
#
# COMPACT_ATOMS: atom_id res chain seq x y z
N MET A 1 3.51 2.83 51.65
CA MET A 1 3.49 1.41 51.24
C MET A 1 4.53 1.23 50.14
N GLN A 2 5.75 0.89 50.53
CA GLN A 2 6.87 0.77 49.61
C GLN A 2 6.89 -0.66 49.05
N LEU A 3 6.67 -0.80 47.74
CA LEU A 3 6.74 -2.10 47.06
C LEU A 3 8.14 -2.26 46.47
N PHE A 4 8.97 -3.11 47.09
CA PHE A 4 10.23 -3.54 46.49
C PHE A 4 10.00 -4.88 45.78
N VAL A 5 10.07 -4.89 44.45
CA VAL A 5 10.06 -6.14 43.66
C VAL A 5 11.48 -6.42 43.20
N ARG A 6 12.24 -7.15 44.04
CA ARG A 6 13.45 -7.85 43.58
C ARG A 6 12.97 -9.12 42.87
N ALA A 7 13.28 -9.25 41.58
CA ALA A 7 12.95 -10.44 40.80
C ALA A 7 13.45 -11.71 41.51
N GLN A 8 12.55 -12.63 41.83
CA GLN A 8 12.82 -13.72 42.79
C GLN A 8 13.47 -14.98 42.20
N ASN A 9 13.68 -15.11 40.89
CA ASN A 9 14.23 -16.36 40.32
C ASN A 9 15.21 -16.13 39.18
N LEU A 10 16.39 -16.76 39.31
CA LEU A 10 17.42 -16.86 38.29
C LEU A 10 17.26 -18.24 37.61
N HIS A 11 16.96 -18.26 36.32
CA HIS A 11 16.84 -19.49 35.55
C HIS A 11 18.14 -19.77 34.80
N ALA A 12 18.84 -20.83 35.18
CA ALA A 12 19.99 -21.35 34.43
C ALA A 12 19.50 -22.39 33.41
N LEU A 13 19.89 -22.24 32.15
CA LEU A 13 19.67 -23.23 31.11
C LEU A 13 21.03 -23.80 30.70
N GLU A 14 21.20 -25.11 30.86
CA GLU A 14 22.35 -25.80 30.29
C GLU A 14 22.16 -25.90 28.78
N VAL A 15 23.17 -25.41 28.05
CA VAL A 15 23.22 -25.38 26.59
C VAL A 15 24.31 -26.36 26.14
N SER A 16 23.93 -27.31 25.30
CA SER A 16 24.88 -28.19 24.62
C SER A 16 25.42 -27.53 23.34
N GLY A 17 26.63 -27.87 22.92
CA GLY A 17 27.24 -27.36 21.68
C GLY A 17 26.45 -27.68 20.40
N ASP A 18 25.55 -28.66 20.46
CA ASP A 18 24.72 -29.10 19.33
C ASP A 18 23.41 -28.31 19.20
N GLU A 19 23.08 -27.43 20.15
CA GLU A 19 21.84 -26.66 20.12
C GLU A 19 21.93 -25.41 19.22
N THR A 20 20.96 -25.26 18.33
CA THR A 20 20.82 -24.03 17.53
C THR A 20 20.21 -22.90 18.37
N VAL A 21 20.59 -21.65 18.08
CA VAL A 21 20.05 -20.45 18.75
C VAL A 21 18.51 -20.38 18.71
N ALA A 22 17.88 -20.95 17.69
CA ALA A 22 16.42 -21.04 17.59
C ALA A 22 15.82 -21.95 18.67
N GLN A 23 16.43 -23.11 18.93
CA GLN A 23 16.00 -24.07 19.95
C GLN A 23 16.15 -23.49 21.37
N ILE A 24 17.27 -22.81 21.63
CA ILE A 24 17.53 -22.13 22.92
C ILE A 24 16.47 -21.05 23.19
N LYS A 25 16.13 -20.24 22.18
CA LYS A 25 15.09 -19.20 22.30
C LYS A 25 13.70 -19.75 22.61
N VAL A 26 13.33 -20.88 22.02
CA VAL A 26 12.04 -21.52 22.29
C VAL A 26 12.00 -22.06 23.72
N ARG A 27 13.06 -22.73 24.18
CA ARG A 27 13.15 -23.27 25.54
C ARG A 27 13.11 -22.17 26.61
N ALA A 28 13.84 -21.07 26.40
CA ALA A 28 13.81 -19.91 27.28
C ALA A 28 12.41 -19.26 27.32
N ALA A 29 11.75 -19.09 26.17
CA ALA A 29 10.40 -18.54 26.09
C ALA A 29 9.36 -19.40 26.83
N LEU A 30 9.45 -20.73 26.70
CA LEU A 30 8.61 -21.67 27.44
C LEU A 30 8.86 -21.60 28.95
N GLY A 31 10.13 -21.47 29.38
CA GLY A 31 10.51 -21.36 30.79
C GLY A 31 9.95 -20.13 31.50
N VAL A 32 9.70 -19.03 30.77
CA VAL A 32 9.08 -17.81 31.30
C VAL A 32 7.57 -17.70 31.01
N GLY A 33 6.94 -18.79 30.57
CA GLY A 33 5.49 -18.86 30.30
C GLY A 33 5.03 -18.09 29.04
N LEU A 34 5.95 -17.60 28.22
CA LEU A 34 5.63 -16.99 26.93
C LEU A 34 5.35 -18.10 25.91
N LYS A 35 4.06 -18.32 25.62
CA LYS A 35 3.66 -19.17 24.49
C LYS A 35 4.35 -18.64 23.22
N PRO A 36 5.02 -19.48 22.42
CA PRO A 36 5.62 -19.05 21.16
C PRO A 36 4.48 -18.72 20.18
N ALA A 37 3.93 -17.52 20.32
CA ALA A 37 2.97 -16.95 19.40
C ALA A 37 3.71 -16.70 18.08
N ARG A 38 3.69 -17.73 17.23
CA ARG A 38 4.00 -17.69 15.79
C ARG A 38 5.05 -16.64 15.46
N LEU A 39 6.32 -16.94 15.75
CA LEU A 39 7.49 -16.17 15.29
C LEU A 39 7.66 -16.15 13.74
N GLY A 40 6.61 -16.49 12.98
CA GLY A 40 6.51 -16.32 11.53
C GLY A 40 5.53 -15.24 11.09
N ALA A 41 4.74 -14.64 11.99
CA ALA A 41 3.86 -13.54 11.63
C ALA A 41 4.58 -12.22 11.87
N SER A 42 5.34 -11.77 10.85
CA SER A 42 5.85 -10.41 10.75
C SER A 42 4.79 -9.42 11.24
N ARG A 43 5.07 -8.74 12.36
CA ARG A 43 4.16 -7.74 12.92
C ARG A 43 3.85 -6.71 11.85
N LYS A 44 2.64 -6.15 11.89
CA LYS A 44 2.17 -5.11 10.97
C LYS A 44 2.94 -3.81 11.23
N VAL A 45 4.16 -3.72 10.72
CA VAL A 45 5.01 -2.52 10.76
C VAL A 45 4.46 -1.48 9.77
N HIS A 46 4.50 -0.19 10.15
CA HIS A 46 4.15 0.89 9.21
C HIS A 46 5.10 0.84 8.00
N GLY A 47 4.56 0.94 6.78
CA GLY A 47 5.37 0.78 5.55
C GLY A 47 5.66 -0.67 5.12
N SER A 48 5.05 -1.69 5.75
CA SER A 48 5.19 -3.09 5.30
C SER A 48 4.68 -3.30 3.85
N LEU A 49 5.37 -4.14 3.08
CA LEU A 49 5.00 -4.49 1.70
C LEU A 49 3.73 -5.33 1.54
N ALA A 50 3.13 -5.80 2.64
CA ALA A 50 1.93 -6.66 2.64
C ALA A 50 0.70 -6.06 1.93
N ARG A 51 0.69 -4.75 1.62
CA ARG A 51 -0.40 -4.05 0.91
C ARG A 51 -0.06 -3.67 -0.53
N ALA A 52 1.11 -4.06 -1.03
CA ALA A 52 1.52 -3.76 -2.40
C ALA A 52 0.52 -4.35 -3.40
N GLY A 53 0.06 -3.55 -4.36
CA GLY A 53 -0.86 -4.00 -5.41
C GLY A 53 -2.32 -4.25 -4.98
N LYS A 54 -2.67 -4.14 -3.68
CA LYS A 54 -4.03 -4.43 -3.17
C LYS A 54 -5.14 -3.74 -3.97
N VAL A 55 -4.99 -2.43 -4.21
CA VAL A 55 -6.00 -1.63 -4.93
C VAL A 55 -6.07 -2.00 -6.42
N ARG A 56 -4.92 -2.29 -7.04
CA ARG A 56 -4.86 -2.70 -8.45
C ARG A 56 -5.50 -4.08 -8.68
N GLY A 57 -5.41 -4.99 -7.71
CA GLY A 57 -6.08 -6.31 -7.76
C GLY A 57 -7.57 -6.25 -7.43
N GLN A 58 -7.99 -5.34 -6.56
CA GLN A 58 -9.40 -5.19 -6.17
C GLN A 58 -10.24 -4.46 -7.23
N THR A 59 -9.62 -3.58 -8.03
CA THR A 59 -10.35 -2.79 -9.04
C THR A 59 -10.74 -3.65 -10.24
N PRO A 60 -11.99 -3.56 -10.74
CA PRO A 60 -12.41 -4.34 -11.90
C PRO A 60 -11.62 -3.94 -13.14
N LYS A 61 -11.20 -4.93 -13.93
CA LYS A 61 -10.42 -4.69 -15.15
C LYS A 61 -11.32 -4.29 -16.31
N VAL A 62 -11.59 -3.00 -16.45
CA VAL A 62 -12.37 -2.46 -17.57
C VAL A 62 -11.54 -2.53 -18.87
N ALA A 63 -12.07 -3.24 -19.88
CA ALA A 63 -11.48 -3.30 -21.21
C ALA A 63 -11.56 -1.93 -21.92
N LYS A 64 -10.59 -1.64 -22.79
CA LYS A 64 -10.63 -0.42 -23.60
C LYS A 64 -11.69 -0.57 -24.67
N GLN A 65 -12.66 0.34 -24.69
CA GLN A 65 -13.61 0.46 -25.80
C GLN A 65 -12.88 0.90 -27.07
N GLU A 66 -13.33 0.39 -28.21
CA GLU A 66 -12.85 0.85 -29.51
C GLU A 66 -13.28 2.31 -29.73
N LYS A 67 -12.30 3.18 -30.03
CA LYS A 67 -12.55 4.59 -30.31
C LYS A 67 -11.97 4.91 -31.68
N LYS A 68 -12.70 5.72 -32.46
CA LYS A 68 -12.22 6.22 -33.75
C LYS A 68 -10.83 6.84 -33.59
N LYS A 69 -9.91 6.50 -34.51
CA LYS A 69 -8.55 7.04 -34.53
C LYS A 69 -8.62 8.57 -34.58
N LYS A 70 -7.92 9.24 -33.66
CA LYS A 70 -7.84 10.71 -33.64
C LYS A 70 -6.99 11.15 -34.83
N LYS A 71 -7.42 12.21 -35.53
CA LYS A 71 -6.57 12.88 -36.53
C LYS A 71 -5.28 13.37 -35.86
N THR A 72 -4.17 13.31 -36.59
CA THR A 72 -2.84 13.76 -36.14
C THR A 72 -2.32 14.91 -37.01
N GLY A 73 -1.19 15.52 -36.63
CA GLY A 73 -0.52 16.56 -37.41
C GLY A 73 -1.35 17.81 -37.72
N ARG A 74 -1.22 18.33 -38.94
CA ARG A 74 -1.88 19.56 -39.41
C ARG A 74 -3.40 19.47 -39.33
N ALA A 75 -3.98 18.31 -39.66
CA ALA A 75 -5.42 18.09 -39.59
C ALA A 75 -5.96 18.24 -38.15
N LYS A 76 -5.21 17.75 -37.15
CA LYS A 76 -5.55 17.93 -35.73
C LYS A 76 -5.49 19.40 -35.30
N ARG A 77 -4.44 20.13 -35.75
CA ARG A 77 -4.26 21.55 -35.43
C ARG A 77 -5.37 22.42 -36.01
N ARG A 78 -5.78 22.19 -37.26
CA ARG A 78 -6.93 22.87 -37.89
C ARG A 78 -8.22 22.63 -37.09
N MET A 79 -8.50 21.40 -36.70
CA MET A 79 -9.66 21.06 -35.88
C MET A 79 -9.63 21.74 -34.49
N GLN A 80 -8.45 21.86 -33.88
CA GLN A 80 -8.28 22.54 -32.59
C GLN A 80 -8.51 24.05 -32.70
N TYR A 81 -8.01 24.69 -33.76
CA TYR A 81 -8.24 26.12 -34.02
C TYR A 81 -9.73 26.42 -34.22
N ASN A 82 -10.40 25.66 -35.10
CA ASN A 82 -11.83 25.84 -35.33
C ASN A 82 -12.64 25.68 -34.04
N ARG A 83 -12.33 24.67 -33.20
CA ARG A 83 -13.01 24.47 -31.91
C ARG A 83 -12.75 25.57 -30.88
N ARG A 84 -11.61 26.27 -30.94
CA ARG A 84 -11.20 27.26 -29.93
C ARG A 84 -11.52 28.70 -30.30
N PHE A 85 -11.60 29.00 -31.58
CA PHE A 85 -11.65 30.39 -32.03
C PHE A 85 -12.79 30.66 -33.01
N VAL A 86 -13.00 29.78 -34.00
CA VAL A 86 -14.02 30.01 -35.04
C VAL A 86 -15.42 29.62 -34.56
N ASN A 87 -15.54 28.44 -33.95
CA ASN A 87 -16.84 27.88 -33.57
C ASN A 87 -17.29 28.30 -32.17
N ILE A 88 -16.49 29.05 -31.42
CA ILE A 88 -16.89 29.55 -30.10
C ILE A 88 -17.72 30.81 -30.31
N VAL A 89 -18.99 30.78 -29.90
CA VAL A 89 -19.79 31.99 -29.72
C VAL A 89 -19.52 32.53 -28.31
N PRO A 90 -19.05 33.78 -28.16
CA PRO A 90 -18.89 34.37 -26.83
C PRO A 90 -20.28 34.61 -26.21
N GLY A 91 -20.68 33.71 -25.31
CA GLY A 91 -21.86 33.89 -24.47
C GLY A 91 -21.55 34.76 -23.25
N PHE A 92 -22.59 35.30 -22.63
CA PHE A 92 -22.49 35.99 -21.35
C PHE A 92 -22.24 34.98 -20.21
N GLY A 93 -21.41 35.35 -19.23
CA GLY A 93 -21.06 34.52 -18.08
C GLY A 93 -19.70 33.82 -18.17
N LYS A 94 -19.44 32.88 -17.25
CA LYS A 94 -18.13 32.19 -17.14
C LYS A 94 -17.96 31.19 -18.28
N LYS A 95 -16.83 31.26 -18.99
CA LYS A 95 -16.50 30.32 -20.06
C LYS A 95 -16.42 28.88 -19.53
N LYS A 96 -17.24 27.98 -20.07
CA LYS A 96 -17.21 26.54 -19.73
C LYS A 96 -15.96 25.88 -20.31
N GLY A 97 -15.33 25.02 -19.51
CA GLY A 97 -14.12 24.32 -19.90
C GLY A 97 -14.38 23.20 -20.93
N PRO A 98 -13.38 22.79 -21.71
CA PRO A 98 -13.52 21.80 -22.79
C PRO A 98 -13.82 20.36 -22.31
N ASN A 99 -13.73 20.08 -21.01
CA ASN A 99 -14.02 18.79 -20.39
C ASN A 99 -14.88 18.97 -19.13
N ALA A 100 -15.86 19.87 -19.20
CA ALA A 100 -16.85 20.04 -18.14
C ALA A 100 -17.96 19.00 -18.32
N ASN A 101 -18.22 18.22 -17.26
CA ASN A 101 -19.21 17.13 -17.25
C ASN A 101 -20.56 17.55 -16.62
N SER A 102 -20.72 18.84 -16.32
CA SER A 102 -21.97 19.45 -15.86
C SER A 102 -22.95 19.70 -16.99
#